data_AF-A0A7C3WEC8-F1
#
_entry.id   AF-A0A7C3WEC8-F1
#
_cell.length_a   1.000
_cell.length_b   1.000
_cell.length_c   1.000
_cell.angle_alpha   90.00
_cell.angle_beta   90.00
_cell.angle_gamma   90.00
#
_symmetry.space_group_name_H-M   'P 1'
#
loop_
_entity.id
_entity.type
_entity.pdbx_description
1 polymer ?
#
loop_
_entity_poly.entity_id
_entity_poly.type
_entity_poly.pdbx_seq_one_letter_code
_entity_poly.pdbx_strand_id
1 'polypeptide(L)'
;MWFTAALLFRNYRLEPEVLDLEAIDVPQVFQQAVQKFLQPLRRPHWLWESERLLINFCRYAVAKRVKELGDCRYEHLLGFWEHRRFHGVSQQRLKHEADILAAFLKFLWQLAGKEGDPLDGENLIEDLEWLDDWFEEILVLVEAESEKEAWQKAEAIGERIAVEYQRDANPNTRWEFVGVLSVQEFLDETLKEGAELFARFLTAKEARKLLRTYRRATSAKR
;
A
#
# COMPACT_ATOMS: atom_id res chain seq x y z
N MET A 1 31.48 4.97 22.83
CA MET A 1 30.73 3.71 23.10
C MET A 1 29.78 3.50 21.94
N TRP A 2 29.35 2.26 21.71
CA TRP A 2 28.39 1.95 20.66
C TRP A 2 27.00 1.74 21.26
N PHE A 3 25.99 2.18 20.53
CA PHE A 3 24.60 1.98 20.88
C PHE A 3 23.85 1.48 19.65
N THR A 4 22.83 0.67 19.86
CA THR A 4 21.83 0.37 18.82
C THR A 4 20.61 1.25 19.08
N ALA A 5 20.04 1.81 18.01
CA ALA A 5 18.83 2.62 18.08
C ALA A 5 17.78 2.05 17.14
N ALA A 6 16.57 1.82 17.65
CA ALA A 6 15.40 1.43 16.87
C ALA A 6 14.64 2.67 16.43
N LEU A 7 14.57 2.90 15.13
CA LEU A 7 13.91 4.05 14.52
C LEU A 7 12.59 3.59 13.90
N LEU A 8 11.49 4.30 14.20
CA LEU A 8 10.19 4.04 13.61
C LEU A 8 9.88 5.04 12.52
N PHE A 9 9.51 4.52 11.36
CA PHE A 9 9.02 5.30 10.23
C PHE A 9 7.59 4.90 9.94
N ARG A 10 6.83 5.85 9.39
CA ARG A 10 5.51 5.59 8.84
C ARG A 10 5.46 6.06 7.39
N ASN A 11 4.97 5.21 6.50
CA ASN A 11 4.53 5.64 5.19
C ASN A 11 3.01 5.78 5.23
N TYR A 12 2.52 6.98 4.95
CA TYR A 12 1.08 7.26 4.90
C TYR A 12 0.70 7.88 3.57
N ARG A 13 -0.58 7.76 3.24
CA ARG A 13 -1.13 8.24 1.97
C ARG A 13 -1.49 9.72 2.05
N LEU A 14 -1.18 10.44 0.99
CA LEU A 14 -1.61 11.81 0.81
C LEU A 14 -3.06 11.85 0.28
N GLU A 15 -3.69 13.01 0.41
CA GLU A 15 -5.04 13.23 -0.14
C GLU A 15 -5.02 12.96 -1.66
N PRO A 16 -5.99 12.18 -2.18
CA PRO A 16 -6.02 11.87 -3.60
C PRO A 16 -6.22 13.14 -4.44
N GLU A 17 -5.53 13.22 -5.59
CA GLU A 17 -5.61 14.37 -6.49
C GLU A 17 -7.03 14.70 -6.97
N VAL A 18 -7.95 13.73 -6.96
CA VAL A 18 -9.34 13.90 -7.36
C VAL A 18 -10.18 14.20 -6.12
N LEU A 19 -10.48 15.47 -5.88
CA LEU A 19 -11.19 15.94 -4.69
C LEU A 19 -12.72 15.75 -4.76
N ASP A 20 -13.33 16.05 -5.91
CA ASP A 20 -14.77 15.88 -6.13
C ASP A 20 -15.02 14.97 -7.34
N LEU A 21 -15.19 13.68 -7.04
CA LEU A 21 -15.43 12.67 -8.06
C LEU A 21 -16.81 12.81 -8.71
N GLU A 22 -17.82 13.25 -7.95
CA GLU A 22 -19.21 13.31 -8.42
C GLU A 22 -19.42 14.46 -9.42
N ALA A 23 -18.61 15.51 -9.33
CA ALA A 23 -18.58 16.61 -10.31
C ALA A 23 -17.98 16.24 -11.68
N ILE A 24 -17.37 15.06 -11.82
CA ILE A 24 -16.77 14.61 -13.07
C ILE A 24 -17.84 14.01 -13.99
N ASP A 25 -17.99 14.61 -15.17
CA ASP A 25 -18.85 14.09 -16.23
C ASP A 25 -18.24 12.84 -16.87
N VAL A 26 -19.05 11.78 -16.96
CA VAL A 26 -18.66 10.53 -17.61
C VAL A 26 -19.08 10.57 -19.08
N PRO A 27 -18.16 10.43 -20.05
CA PRO A 27 -18.53 10.39 -21.45
C PRO A 27 -19.51 9.25 -21.76
N GLN A 28 -20.39 9.47 -22.74
CA GLN A 28 -21.46 8.53 -23.07
C GLN A 28 -20.95 7.12 -23.40
N VAL A 29 -19.77 6.99 -24.01
CA VAL A 29 -19.14 5.71 -24.33
C VAL A 29 -18.87 4.86 -23.08
N PHE A 30 -18.42 5.47 -21.98
CA PHE A 30 -18.20 4.79 -20.70
C PHE A 30 -19.52 4.40 -20.05
N GLN A 31 -20.52 5.28 -20.08
CA GLN A 31 -21.85 4.98 -19.55
C GLN A 31 -22.47 3.77 -20.27
N GLN A 32 -22.37 3.71 -21.60
CA GLN A 32 -22.84 2.57 -22.39
C GLN A 32 -22.06 1.28 -22.07
N ALA A 33 -20.76 1.38 -21.82
CA ALA A 33 -19.95 0.23 -21.42
C ALA A 33 -20.41 -0.35 -20.07
N VAL A 34 -20.71 0.50 -19.07
CA VAL A 34 -21.27 0.05 -17.79
C VAL A 34 -22.60 -0.69 -17.99
N GLN A 35 -23.51 -0.14 -18.79
CA GLN A 35 -24.81 -0.78 -19.06
C GLN A 35 -24.65 -2.14 -19.74
N LYS A 36 -23.76 -2.24 -20.75
CA LYS A 36 -23.47 -3.50 -21.44
C LYS A 36 -22.87 -4.55 -20.50
N PHE A 37 -21.98 -4.15 -19.60
CA PHE A 37 -21.36 -5.06 -18.63
C PHE A 37 -22.37 -5.61 -17.62
N LEU A 38 -23.30 -4.78 -17.14
CA LEU A 38 -24.30 -5.18 -16.15
C LEU A 38 -25.51 -5.91 -16.73
N GLN A 39 -25.80 -5.76 -18.03
CA GLN A 39 -26.93 -6.40 -18.72
C GLN A 39 -27.03 -7.92 -18.47
N PRO A 40 -25.95 -8.73 -18.54
CA PRO A 40 -26.02 -10.17 -18.23
C PRO A 40 -26.13 -10.49 -16.74
N LEU A 41 -25.78 -9.56 -15.84
CA LEU A 41 -25.69 -9.78 -14.39
C LEU A 41 -27.01 -9.52 -13.64
N ARG A 42 -28.13 -9.34 -14.36
CA ARG A 42 -29.43 -8.86 -13.84
C ARG A 42 -30.00 -9.67 -12.66
N ARG A 43 -29.51 -9.39 -11.44
CA ARG A 43 -30.13 -9.68 -10.15
C ARG A 43 -30.51 -8.35 -9.48
N PRO A 44 -31.81 -8.10 -9.18
CA PRO A 44 -32.33 -6.76 -8.87
C PRO A 44 -31.63 -5.96 -7.75
N HIS A 45 -31.18 -6.63 -6.69
CA HIS A 45 -30.78 -5.95 -5.44
C HIS A 45 -29.33 -5.43 -5.40
N TRP A 46 -28.45 -5.93 -6.27
CA TRP A 46 -27.03 -5.49 -6.33
C TRP A 46 -26.72 -4.57 -7.52
N LEU A 47 -27.69 -4.38 -8.43
CA LEU A 47 -27.48 -3.66 -9.69
C LEU A 47 -27.14 -2.18 -9.47
N TRP A 48 -27.88 -1.48 -8.60
CA TRP A 48 -27.67 -0.05 -8.40
C TRP A 48 -26.33 0.26 -7.72
N GLU A 49 -25.95 -0.51 -6.69
CA GLU A 49 -24.65 -0.35 -6.04
C GLU A 49 -23.49 -0.65 -7.00
N SER A 50 -23.62 -1.71 -7.81
CA SER A 50 -22.62 -2.07 -8.82
C SER A 50 -22.54 -1.02 -9.91
N GLU A 51 -23.66 -0.53 -10.42
CA GLU A 51 -23.70 0.54 -11.43
C GLU A 51 -23.02 1.81 -10.93
N ARG A 52 -23.38 2.26 -9.73
CA ARG A 52 -22.75 3.43 -9.10
C ARG A 52 -21.24 3.23 -8.92
N LEU A 53 -20.82 2.04 -8.48
CA LEU A 53 -19.41 1.70 -8.33
C LEU A 53 -18.64 1.82 -9.66
N LEU A 54 -19.18 1.21 -10.73
CA LEU A 54 -18.53 1.20 -12.04
C LEU A 54 -18.54 2.59 -12.70
N ILE A 55 -19.60 3.37 -12.52
CA ILE A 55 -19.66 4.77 -12.95
C ILE A 55 -18.62 5.61 -12.21
N ASN A 56 -18.46 5.43 -10.90
CA ASN A 56 -17.46 6.14 -10.11
C ASN A 56 -16.03 5.75 -10.50
N PHE A 57 -15.79 4.49 -10.88
CA PHE A 57 -14.52 4.10 -11.47
C PHE A 57 -14.27 4.83 -12.81
N CYS A 58 -15.28 4.91 -13.69
CA CYS A 58 -15.16 5.66 -14.94
C CYS A 58 -14.87 7.15 -14.70
N ARG A 59 -15.55 7.78 -13.74
CA ARG A 59 -15.27 9.17 -13.32
C ARG A 59 -13.82 9.35 -12.91
N TYR A 60 -13.30 8.41 -12.12
CA TYR A 60 -11.93 8.46 -11.64
C TYR A 60 -10.93 8.36 -12.80
N ALA A 61 -11.14 7.40 -13.72
CA ALA A 61 -10.33 7.27 -14.92
C ALA A 61 -10.33 8.55 -15.78
N VAL A 62 -11.51 9.14 -15.99
CA VAL A 62 -11.65 10.40 -16.75
C VAL A 62 -10.93 11.57 -16.04
N ALA A 63 -11.05 11.67 -14.71
CA ALA A 63 -10.32 12.66 -13.93
C ALA A 63 -8.79 12.48 -14.05
N LYS A 64 -8.33 11.24 -14.23
CA LYS A 64 -6.94 10.88 -14.56
C LYS A 64 -6.60 10.97 -16.05
N ARG A 65 -7.42 11.70 -16.82
CA ARG A 65 -7.22 12.03 -18.25
C ARG A 65 -7.31 10.83 -19.21
N VAL A 66 -7.94 9.74 -18.80
CA VAL A 66 -8.30 8.65 -19.70
C VAL A 66 -9.38 9.12 -20.66
N LYS A 67 -9.14 8.97 -21.97
CA LYS A 67 -10.07 9.40 -23.03
C LYS A 67 -10.82 8.24 -23.67
N GLU A 68 -10.16 7.09 -23.80
CA GLU A 68 -10.71 5.91 -24.47
C GLU A 68 -10.84 4.74 -23.50
N LEU A 69 -11.77 3.82 -23.77
CA LEU A 69 -12.01 2.66 -22.90
C LEU A 69 -10.76 1.79 -22.74
N GLY A 70 -9.99 1.62 -23.84
CA GLY A 70 -8.77 0.82 -23.86
C GLY A 70 -7.57 1.46 -23.18
N ASP A 71 -7.67 2.72 -22.75
CA ASP A 71 -6.64 3.43 -22.00
C ASP A 71 -6.81 3.26 -20.48
N CYS A 72 -7.94 2.68 -20.02
CA CYS A 72 -8.09 2.27 -18.64
C CYS A 72 -7.09 1.14 -18.34
N ARG A 73 -6.19 1.36 -17.39
CA ARG A 73 -5.14 0.40 -16.97
C ARG A 73 -5.26 0.06 -15.49
N TYR A 74 -4.51 -0.96 -15.04
CA TYR A 74 -4.47 -1.36 -13.64
C TYR A 74 -4.19 -0.21 -12.66
N GLU A 75 -3.27 0.69 -13.00
CA GLU A 75 -2.94 1.87 -12.20
C GLU A 75 -4.17 2.76 -11.87
N HIS A 76 -5.18 2.81 -12.76
CA HIS A 76 -6.40 3.57 -12.54
C HIS A 76 -7.33 2.87 -11.57
N LEU A 77 -7.34 1.53 -11.60
CA LEU A 77 -8.09 0.70 -10.66
C LEU A 77 -7.49 0.83 -9.26
N LEU A 78 -6.16 0.70 -9.16
CA LEU A 78 -5.42 0.95 -7.93
C LEU A 78 -5.77 2.33 -7.39
N GLY A 79 -5.50 3.39 -8.16
CA GLY A 79 -5.78 4.78 -7.77
C GLY A 79 -7.22 5.02 -7.31
N PHE A 80 -8.19 4.36 -7.95
CA PHE A 80 -9.59 4.45 -7.55
C PHE A 80 -9.85 3.79 -6.18
N TRP A 81 -9.22 2.65 -5.90
CA TRP A 81 -9.27 2.05 -4.56
C TRP A 81 -8.59 2.92 -3.51
N GLU A 82 -7.45 3.54 -3.84
CA GLU A 82 -6.76 4.47 -2.93
C GLU A 82 -7.69 5.63 -2.56
N HIS A 83 -8.31 6.26 -3.56
CA HIS A 83 -9.27 7.33 -3.36
C HIS A 83 -10.44 6.89 -2.47
N ARG A 84 -11.03 5.72 -2.73
CA ARG A 84 -12.13 5.22 -1.92
C ARG A 84 -11.73 4.86 -0.50
N ARG A 85 -10.54 4.29 -0.30
CA ARG A 85 -10.00 4.01 1.04
C ARG A 85 -9.84 5.31 1.83
N PHE A 86 -9.26 6.34 1.19
CA PHE A 86 -9.08 7.65 1.79
C PHE A 86 -10.41 8.27 2.23
N HIS A 87 -11.46 8.14 1.42
CA HIS A 87 -12.82 8.59 1.75
C HIS A 87 -13.62 7.63 2.66
N GLY A 88 -12.94 6.73 3.37
CA GLY A 88 -13.53 5.96 4.47
C GLY A 88 -14.15 4.62 4.09
N VAL A 89 -14.01 4.15 2.85
CA VAL A 89 -14.46 2.79 2.49
C VAL A 89 -13.58 1.76 3.21
N SER A 90 -14.21 0.75 3.82
CA SER A 90 -13.48 -0.29 4.56
C SER A 90 -12.73 -1.22 3.62
N GLN A 91 -11.58 -1.73 4.09
CA GLN A 91 -10.78 -2.70 3.33
C GLN A 91 -11.58 -3.97 2.96
N GLN A 92 -12.46 -4.43 3.84
CA GLN A 92 -13.34 -5.57 3.57
C GLN A 92 -14.29 -5.28 2.41
N ARG A 93 -14.85 -4.06 2.33
CA ARG A 93 -15.72 -3.66 1.23
C ARG A 93 -14.94 -3.54 -0.08
N LEU A 94 -13.73 -2.98 -0.05
CA LEU A 94 -12.85 -2.92 -1.23
C LEU A 94 -12.51 -4.33 -1.75
N LYS A 95 -12.16 -5.27 -0.84
CA LYS A 95 -11.90 -6.68 -1.20
C LYS A 95 -13.14 -7.33 -1.83
N HIS A 96 -14.33 -7.05 -1.32
CA HIS A 96 -15.58 -7.57 -1.90
C HIS A 96 -15.89 -7.02 -3.30
N GLU A 97 -15.52 -5.76 -3.57
CA GLU A 97 -15.77 -5.07 -4.84
C GLU A 97 -14.63 -5.23 -5.86
N ALA A 98 -13.51 -5.83 -5.46
CA ALA A 98 -12.32 -5.96 -6.31
C ALA A 98 -12.60 -6.79 -7.57
N ASP A 99 -13.29 -7.93 -7.41
CA ASP A 99 -13.55 -8.86 -8.51
C ASP A 99 -14.41 -8.23 -9.62
N ILE A 100 -15.46 -7.47 -9.25
CA ILE A 100 -16.34 -6.84 -10.24
C ILE A 100 -15.62 -5.71 -10.98
N LEU A 101 -14.78 -4.93 -10.30
CA LEU A 101 -14.00 -3.86 -10.93
C LEU A 101 -12.91 -4.43 -11.86
N ALA A 102 -12.22 -5.49 -11.43
CA ALA A 102 -11.24 -6.18 -12.25
C ALA A 102 -11.88 -6.81 -13.50
N ALA A 103 -13.03 -7.46 -13.35
CA ALA A 103 -13.80 -7.99 -14.47
C ALA A 103 -14.28 -6.87 -15.41
N PHE A 104 -14.70 -5.73 -14.87
CA PHE A 104 -15.10 -4.58 -15.66
C PHE A 104 -13.92 -3.98 -16.45
N LEU A 105 -12.75 -3.84 -15.83
CA LEU A 105 -11.54 -3.36 -16.51
C LEU A 105 -11.15 -4.28 -17.69
N LYS A 106 -11.19 -5.60 -17.49
CA LYS A 106 -11.01 -6.59 -18.56
C LYS A 106 -12.02 -6.42 -19.68
N PHE A 107 -13.28 -6.20 -19.31
CA PHE A 107 -14.36 -5.95 -20.27
C PHE A 107 -14.13 -4.67 -21.09
N LEU A 108 -13.65 -3.57 -20.48
CA LEU A 108 -13.34 -2.33 -21.20
C LEU A 108 -12.27 -2.55 -22.28
N TRP A 109 -11.23 -3.32 -21.98
CA TRP A 109 -10.18 -3.67 -22.94
C TRP A 109 -10.70 -4.52 -24.10
N GLN A 110 -11.48 -5.55 -23.78
CA GLN A 110 -12.11 -6.40 -24.79
C GLN A 110 -13.03 -5.59 -25.71
N LEU A 111 -13.83 -4.67 -25.14
CA LEU A 111 -14.73 -3.82 -25.90
C LEU A 111 -13.97 -2.83 -26.80
N ALA A 112 -12.76 -2.42 -26.40
CA ALA A 112 -11.85 -1.58 -27.19
C ALA A 112 -10.99 -2.36 -28.20
N GLY A 113 -11.12 -3.70 -28.25
CA GLY A 113 -10.31 -4.55 -29.13
C GLY A 113 -8.83 -4.64 -28.73
N LYS A 114 -8.49 -4.39 -27.46
CA LYS A 114 -7.14 -4.58 -26.93
C LYS A 114 -6.87 -6.06 -26.64
N GLU A 115 -5.69 -6.54 -27.01
CA GLU A 115 -5.19 -7.86 -26.62
C GLU A 115 -4.43 -7.76 -25.28
N GLY A 116 -4.44 -8.85 -24.50
CA GLY A 116 -3.73 -8.94 -23.21
C GLY A 116 -4.64 -8.89 -21.98
N ASP A 117 -4.02 -8.84 -20.79
CA ASP A 117 -4.70 -8.66 -19.51
C ASP A 117 -4.38 -7.26 -18.95
N PRO A 118 -5.35 -6.35 -18.77
CA PRO A 118 -5.11 -5.04 -18.18
C PRO A 118 -4.59 -5.07 -16.75
N LEU A 119 -4.68 -6.20 -16.06
CA LEU A 119 -4.13 -6.42 -14.71
C LEU A 119 -2.67 -6.86 -14.73
N ASP A 120 -2.12 -7.27 -15.88
CA ASP A 120 -0.72 -7.69 -16.04
C ASP A 120 -0.19 -8.73 -15.02
N GLY A 121 -1.06 -9.60 -14.51
CA GLY A 121 -0.69 -10.63 -13.52
C GLY A 121 -0.64 -10.16 -12.06
N GLU A 122 -1.07 -8.93 -11.79
CA GLU A 122 -1.04 -8.32 -10.45
C GLU A 122 -2.01 -8.96 -9.46
N ASN A 123 -1.63 -8.95 -8.18
CA ASN A 123 -2.38 -9.57 -7.10
C ASN A 123 -3.22 -8.53 -6.34
N LEU A 124 -4.45 -8.35 -6.79
CA LEU A 124 -5.43 -7.40 -6.23
C LEU A 124 -5.57 -7.48 -4.70
N ILE A 125 -5.53 -8.69 -4.12
CA ILE A 125 -5.74 -8.86 -2.68
C ILE A 125 -4.53 -8.33 -1.91
N GLU A 126 -3.34 -8.60 -2.41
CA GLU A 126 -2.09 -8.10 -1.84
C GLU A 126 -2.07 -6.59 -1.94
N ASP A 127 -2.34 -6.00 -3.10
CA ASP A 127 -2.38 -4.53 -3.28
C ASP A 127 -3.40 -3.81 -2.40
N LEU A 128 -4.52 -4.47 -2.08
CA LEU A 128 -5.49 -3.96 -1.11
C LEU A 128 -5.00 -4.01 0.33
N GLU A 129 -4.11 -4.95 0.67
CA GLU A 129 -3.36 -4.92 1.93
C GLU A 129 -2.38 -3.76 1.94
N TRP A 130 -1.96 -3.32 0.74
CA TRP A 130 -1.14 -2.15 0.54
C TRP A 130 -1.83 -0.78 0.63
N LEU A 131 -3.10 -0.73 1.05
CA LEU A 131 -3.83 0.55 1.17
C LEU A 131 -3.77 1.25 2.54
N ASP A 132 -3.34 0.55 3.59
CA ASP A 132 -3.23 1.17 4.92
C ASP A 132 -1.86 1.84 5.12
N ASP A 133 -1.71 2.55 6.23
CA ASP A 133 -0.41 3.08 6.63
C ASP A 133 0.55 1.95 6.98
N TRP A 134 1.79 2.16 6.60
CA TRP A 134 2.89 1.25 6.81
C TRP A 134 3.72 1.74 7.95
N PHE A 135 4.23 0.82 8.73
CA PHE A 135 5.24 1.12 9.73
C PHE A 135 6.47 0.28 9.47
N GLU A 136 7.62 0.94 9.44
CA GLU A 136 8.92 0.30 9.29
C GLU A 136 9.77 0.60 10.52
N GLU A 137 10.29 -0.46 11.13
CA GLU A 137 11.28 -0.36 12.19
C GLU A 137 12.65 -0.71 11.59
N ILE A 138 13.60 0.22 11.70
CA ILE A 138 15.00 -0.03 11.33
C ILE A 138 15.90 0.09 12.54
N LEU A 139 17.00 -0.66 12.52
CA LEU A 139 18.02 -0.62 13.56
C LEU A 139 19.28 0.02 13.01
N VAL A 140 19.78 1.05 13.70
CA VAL A 140 21.03 1.73 13.34
C VAL A 140 22.03 1.62 14.48
N LEU A 141 23.30 1.57 14.11
CA LEU A 141 24.40 1.65 15.06
C LEU A 141 24.82 3.12 15.23
N VAL A 142 24.97 3.56 16.48
CA VAL A 142 25.26 4.94 16.86
C VAL A 142 26.47 4.97 17.78
N GLU A 143 27.49 5.73 17.41
CA GLU A 143 28.63 6.01 18.28
C GLU A 143 28.31 7.24 19.16
N ALA A 144 28.40 7.09 20.47
CA ALA A 144 28.14 8.17 21.44
C ALA A 144 28.91 7.98 22.76
N GLU A 145 29.03 9.06 23.53
CA GLU A 145 29.60 9.11 24.88
C GLU A 145 28.55 8.83 25.96
N SER A 146 27.26 8.82 25.62
CA SER A 146 26.17 8.51 26.56
C SER A 146 24.91 8.07 25.82
N GLU A 147 24.00 7.38 26.53
CA GLU A 147 22.67 7.02 26.00
C GLU A 147 21.88 8.26 25.56
N LYS A 148 21.96 9.36 26.32
CA LYS A 148 21.30 10.62 25.97
C LYS A 148 21.80 11.18 24.63
N GLU A 149 23.11 11.17 24.42
CA GLU A 149 23.70 11.61 23.16
C GLU A 149 23.36 10.63 22.01
N ALA A 150 23.35 9.33 22.28
CA ALA A 150 22.92 8.33 21.30
C ALA A 150 21.48 8.57 20.84
N TRP A 151 20.58 8.92 21.76
CA TRP A 151 19.20 9.31 21.44
C TRP A 151 19.14 10.53 20.51
N GLN A 152 19.90 11.59 20.82
CA GLN A 152 19.95 12.81 20.00
C GLN A 152 20.52 12.53 18.60
N LYS A 153 21.56 11.71 18.51
CA LYS A 153 22.14 11.27 17.23
C LYS A 153 21.18 10.40 16.44
N ALA A 154 20.46 9.49 17.11
CA ALA A 154 19.46 8.63 16.50
C ALA A 154 18.29 9.43 15.91
N GLU A 155 17.80 10.45 16.61
CA GLU A 155 16.82 11.41 16.09
C GLU A 155 17.29 12.06 14.79
N ALA A 156 18.50 12.65 14.78
CA ALA A 156 19.06 13.29 13.60
C ALA A 156 19.28 12.31 12.42
N ILE A 157 19.64 11.06 12.71
CA ILE A 157 19.74 9.99 11.70
C ILE A 157 18.35 9.68 11.13
N GLY A 158 17.34 9.55 11.99
CA GLY A 158 15.96 9.29 11.60
C GLY A 158 15.39 10.36 10.67
N GLU A 159 15.56 11.63 11.03
CA GLU A 159 15.15 12.76 10.18
C GLU A 159 15.82 12.73 8.80
N ARG A 160 17.12 12.42 8.74
CA ARG A 160 17.86 12.32 7.47
C ARG A 160 17.34 11.16 6.61
N ILE A 161 17.12 9.98 7.20
CA ILE A 161 16.61 8.80 6.49
C ILE A 161 15.20 9.08 5.96
N ALA A 162 14.34 9.76 6.72
CA ALA A 162 13.00 10.12 6.23
C ALA A 162 13.07 10.99 4.97
N VAL A 163 14.04 11.92 4.88
CA VAL A 163 14.28 12.71 3.66
C VAL A 163 14.72 11.83 2.50
N GLU A 164 15.55 10.82 2.75
CA GLU A 164 15.98 9.85 1.73
C GLU A 164 14.79 9.00 1.25
N TYR A 165 14.01 8.43 2.18
CA TYR A 165 12.80 7.68 1.88
C TYR A 165 11.81 8.51 1.07
N GLN A 166 11.69 9.81 1.35
CA GLN A 166 10.79 10.69 0.61
C GLN A 166 11.24 10.95 -0.84
N ARG A 167 12.55 10.86 -1.15
CA ARG A 167 13.06 11.06 -2.52
C ARG A 167 12.65 9.93 -3.45
N ASP A 168 12.61 8.70 -2.92
CA ASP A 168 12.27 7.50 -3.67
C ASP A 168 10.79 7.10 -3.49
N ALA A 169 10.01 7.91 -2.77
CA ALA A 169 8.61 7.64 -2.50
C ALA A 169 7.72 7.75 -3.73
N ASN A 170 6.62 6.99 -3.72
CA ASN A 170 5.53 7.20 -4.66
C ASN A 170 4.95 8.61 -4.47
N PRO A 171 4.60 9.35 -5.54
CA PRO A 171 3.98 10.68 -5.46
C PRO A 171 2.76 10.78 -4.52
N ASN A 172 2.04 9.68 -4.32
CA ASN A 172 0.82 9.64 -3.49
C ASN A 172 1.08 9.24 -2.02
N THR A 173 2.33 9.03 -1.63
CA THR A 173 2.67 8.67 -0.25
C THR A 173 3.74 9.59 0.33
N ARG A 174 3.77 9.63 1.66
CA ARG A 174 4.73 10.41 2.43
C ARG A 174 5.33 9.56 3.52
N TRP A 175 6.66 9.64 3.62
CA TRP A 175 7.38 9.06 4.73
C TRP A 175 7.55 10.09 5.84
N GLU A 176 7.28 9.67 7.08
CA GLU A 176 7.60 10.41 8.28
C GLU A 176 8.47 9.58 9.21
N PHE A 177 9.47 10.23 9.80
CA PHE A 177 10.14 9.71 10.98
C PHE A 177 9.20 9.92 12.17
N VAL A 178 8.75 8.82 12.78
CA VAL A 178 7.84 8.86 13.93
C VAL A 178 8.61 9.12 15.22
N GLY A 179 9.81 8.56 15.33
CA GLY A 179 10.70 8.77 16.47
C GLY A 179 11.61 7.57 16.76
N VAL A 180 12.48 7.73 17.76
CA VAL A 180 13.30 6.64 18.30
C VAL A 180 12.47 5.83 19.31
N LEU A 181 12.37 4.52 19.10
CA LEU A 181 11.63 3.61 19.99
C LEU A 181 12.46 3.18 21.19
N SER A 182 13.76 2.94 20.97
CA SER A 182 14.68 2.53 22.01
C SER A 182 16.12 2.79 21.60
N VAL A 183 16.97 2.96 22.60
CA VAL A 183 18.43 2.98 22.49
C VAL A 183 18.97 1.98 23.50
N GLN A 184 19.90 1.13 23.07
CA GLN A 184 20.54 0.14 23.93
C GLN A 184 22.05 0.23 23.77
N GLU A 185 22.79 0.21 24.88
CA GLU A 185 24.24 0.16 24.83
C GLU A 185 24.70 -1.18 24.25
N PHE A 186 25.59 -1.11 23.28
CA PHE A 186 26.28 -2.26 22.75
C PHE A 186 27.49 -2.54 23.65
N LEU A 187 27.38 -3.58 24.47
CA LEU A 187 28.35 -3.89 25.53
C LEU A 187 29.63 -4.55 25.00
N ASP A 188 29.65 -5.03 23.77
CA ASP A 188 30.82 -5.65 23.17
C ASP A 188 31.82 -4.58 22.72
N GLU A 189 33.09 -4.74 23.12
CA GLU A 189 34.17 -3.78 22.81
C GLU A 189 34.49 -3.70 21.30
N THR A 190 34.14 -4.75 20.54
CA THR A 190 34.40 -4.85 19.10
C THR A 190 33.26 -5.57 18.38
N LEU A 191 32.86 -5.06 17.21
CA LEU A 191 31.97 -5.77 16.29
C LEU A 191 32.74 -6.93 15.65
N LYS A 192 32.47 -8.15 16.13
CA LYS A 192 33.02 -9.39 15.60
C LYS A 192 31.90 -10.31 15.12
N GLU A 193 32.26 -11.34 14.37
CA GLU A 193 31.29 -12.38 13.98
C GLU A 193 30.61 -12.98 15.22
N GLY A 194 29.28 -13.08 15.17
CA GLY A 194 28.46 -13.57 16.28
C GLY A 194 28.15 -12.55 17.38
N ALA A 195 28.60 -11.29 17.26
CA ALA A 195 28.25 -10.25 18.22
C ALA A 195 26.74 -9.92 18.18
N GLU A 196 26.15 -9.71 19.36
CA GLU A 196 24.72 -9.45 19.49
C GLU A 196 24.41 -7.98 19.19
N LEU A 197 23.88 -7.71 17.99
CA LEU A 197 23.51 -6.34 17.59
C LEU A 197 22.13 -5.90 18.10
N PHE A 198 21.25 -6.87 18.38
CA PHE A 198 19.88 -6.59 18.78
C PHE A 198 19.27 -7.80 19.47
N ALA A 199 18.61 -7.53 20.59
CA ALA A 199 17.75 -8.49 21.25
C ALA A 199 16.44 -7.81 21.66
N ARG A 200 15.34 -8.56 21.56
CA ARG A 200 14.05 -8.16 22.14
C ARG A 200 13.32 -9.34 22.75
N PHE A 201 12.53 -9.05 23.78
CA PHE A 201 11.56 -10.00 24.28
C PHE A 201 10.38 -10.12 23.32
N LEU A 202 9.93 -11.35 23.11
CA LEU A 202 8.77 -11.65 22.29
C LEU A 202 7.61 -12.09 23.16
N THR A 203 6.43 -11.58 22.87
CA THR A 203 5.20 -12.18 23.38
C THR A 203 5.00 -13.58 22.80
N ALA A 204 4.22 -14.41 23.48
CA ALA A 204 3.86 -15.73 22.96
C ALA A 204 3.17 -15.66 21.58
N LYS A 205 2.44 -14.57 21.28
CA LYS A 205 1.80 -14.35 19.98
C LYS A 205 2.82 -14.10 18.87
N GLU A 206 3.81 -13.24 19.11
CA GLU A 206 4.87 -12.91 18.15
C GLU A 206 5.78 -14.11 17.91
N ALA A 207 6.19 -14.81 18.97
CA ALA A 207 6.99 -16.02 18.87
C ALA A 207 6.30 -17.09 18.00
N ARG A 208 4.99 -17.32 18.19
CA ARG A 208 4.20 -18.24 17.34
C ARG A 208 4.15 -17.80 15.88
N LYS A 209 4.03 -16.49 15.61
CA LYS A 209 4.04 -15.95 14.23
C LYS A 209 5.37 -16.25 13.54
N LEU A 210 6.49 -15.96 14.20
CA LEU A 210 7.84 -16.22 13.68
C LEU A 210 8.10 -17.72 13.46
N LEU A 211 7.70 -18.58 14.41
CA LEU A 211 7.82 -20.04 14.26
C LEU A 211 7.06 -20.58 13.05
N ARG A 212 5.87 -20.05 12.76
CA ARG A 212 5.09 -20.45 11.57
C ARG A 212 5.81 -20.06 10.29
N THR A 213 6.40 -18.87 10.22
CA THR A 213 7.18 -18.41 9.06
C THR A 213 8.42 -19.27 8.85
N TYR A 214 9.18 -19.54 9.91
CA TYR A 214 10.36 -20.41 9.86
C TYR A 214 10.04 -21.82 9.32
N ARG A 215 8.95 -22.43 9.81
CA ARG A 215 8.52 -23.77 9.35
C ARG A 215 8.18 -23.80 7.87
N ARG A 216 7.49 -22.77 7.34
CA ARG A 216 7.17 -22.67 5.92
C ARG A 216 8.43 -22.55 5.05
N ALA A 217 9.38 -21.71 5.46
CA ALA A 217 10.62 -21.49 4.73
C ALA A 217 11.52 -22.74 4.68
N THR A 218 11.50 -23.55 5.74
CA THR A 218 12.29 -24.79 5.83
C THR A 218 11.61 -25.99 5.18
N SER A 219 10.27 -26.06 5.16
CA SER A 219 9.53 -27.10 4.43
C SER A 219 9.63 -26.96 2.91
N ALA A 220 9.88 -25.75 2.38
CA ALA A 220 10.10 -25.53 0.95
C ALA A 220 11.52 -25.90 0.47
N LYS A 221 12.43 -26.21 1.40
CA LYS A 221 13.84 -26.58 1.12
C LYS A 221 14.12 -28.08 1.32
N ARG A 222 13.10 -28.89 1.57
CA ARG A 222 13.18 -30.36 1.68
C ARG A 222 12.32 -30.99 0.60
#